data_AF-A0A818E8C8-F1
#
_entry.id   AF-A0A818E8C8-F1
#
_cell.length_a   1.000
_cell.length_b   1.000
_cell.length_c   1.000
_cell.angle_alpha   90.00
_cell.angle_beta   90.00
_cell.angle_gamma   90.00
#
_symmetry.space_group_name_H-M   'P 1'
#
loop_
_entity.id
_entity.type
_entity.pdbx_description
1 polymer ?
#
loop_
_entity_poly.entity_id
_entity_poly.type
_entity_poly.pdbx_seq_one_letter_code
_entity_poly.pdbx_strand_id
1 'polypeptide(L)'
;MHDFRFSSPVPRVTITKESPIFYDDIILRCLDEDSKRRPTAIEIEKTLEFYEEAFSETMNSNSYTRMNTQQKDRAFIEFYENNKVKMQHFVKEKFPQEFIREIRIEFSNN
;
A
#
# COMPACT_ATOMS: atom_id res chain seq x y z
N MET A 1 10.15 28.69 27.50
CA MET A 1 10.29 28.25 26.09
C MET A 1 11.12 26.98 26.12
N HIS A 2 10.51 25.82 25.82
CA HIS A 2 11.23 24.55 25.78
C HIS A 2 11.66 24.25 24.35
N ASP A 3 12.97 24.29 24.11
CA ASP A 3 13.58 23.82 22.87
C ASP A 3 13.52 22.29 22.84
N PHE A 4 12.61 21.75 22.01
CA PHE A 4 12.65 20.34 21.63
C PHE A 4 13.75 20.15 20.57
N ARG A 5 14.98 19.87 21.03
CA ARG A 5 16.03 19.36 20.16
C ARG A 5 15.73 17.89 19.83
N PHE A 6 15.13 17.64 18.67
CA PHE A 6 15.12 16.30 18.07
C PHE A 6 16.51 15.99 17.52
N SER A 7 17.44 15.62 18.40
CA SER A 7 18.79 15.19 18.04
C SER A 7 18.86 13.66 17.98
N SER A 8 18.31 13.11 16.90
CA SER A 8 18.69 11.81 16.33
C SER A 8 18.28 11.85 14.87
N PRO A 9 19.13 11.45 13.90
CA PRO A 9 18.66 11.25 12.55
C PRO A 9 17.60 10.15 12.59
N VAL A 10 16.34 10.54 12.40
CA VAL A 10 15.25 9.59 12.23
C VAL A 10 15.67 8.67 11.08
N PRO A 11 15.71 7.34 11.28
CA PRO A 11 15.97 6.41 10.19
C PRO A 11 15.00 6.73 9.05
N ARG A 12 15.51 7.31 7.97
CA ARG A 12 14.69 7.59 6.80
C ARG A 12 14.49 6.24 6.12
N VAL A 13 13.27 5.72 6.23
CA VAL A 13 12.87 4.57 5.44
C VAL A 13 12.89 5.02 3.98
N THR A 14 13.83 4.48 3.21
CA THR A 14 13.86 4.70 1.77
C THR A 14 12.79 3.81 1.16
N ILE A 15 11.71 4.42 0.69
CA ILE A 15 10.65 3.74 -0.03
C ILE A 15 11.01 3.79 -1.51
N THR A 16 11.34 2.65 -2.09
CA THR A 16 11.63 2.52 -3.51
C THR A 16 10.43 1.96 -4.27
N LYS A 17 10.44 2.02 -5.60
CA LYS A 17 9.39 1.41 -6.44
C LYS A 17 9.34 -0.12 -6.31
N GLU A 18 10.42 -0.74 -5.86
CA GLU A 18 10.49 -2.16 -5.54
C GLU A 18 9.91 -2.48 -4.15
N SER A 19 9.40 -1.48 -3.41
CA SER A 19 8.69 -1.70 -2.15
C SER A 19 7.41 -2.51 -2.46
N PRO A 20 7.34 -3.78 -2.04
CA PRO A 20 6.51 -4.74 -2.75
C PRO A 20 5.04 -4.69 -2.37
N ILE A 21 4.65 -3.99 -1.29
CA ILE A 21 3.31 -4.09 -0.70
C ILE A 21 2.73 -2.69 -0.47
N PHE A 22 1.54 -2.46 -1.00
CA PHE A 22 0.75 -1.23 -0.94
C PHE A 22 1.43 0.03 -1.52
N TYR A 23 2.52 -0.11 -2.27
CA TYR A 23 3.28 1.05 -2.76
C TYR A 23 2.40 1.98 -3.61
N ASP A 24 1.82 1.47 -4.69
CA ASP A 24 0.96 2.26 -5.58
C ASP A 24 -0.40 2.59 -4.95
N ASP A 25 -0.87 1.75 -4.02
CA ASP A 25 -2.26 1.79 -3.54
C ASP A 25 -2.45 2.72 -2.34
N ILE A 26 -1.44 2.81 -1.47
CA ILE A 26 -1.48 3.58 -0.22
C ILE A 26 -0.26 4.50 -0.12
N ILE A 27 0.94 3.93 -0.19
CA ILE A 27 2.17 4.63 0.21
C ILE A 27 2.44 5.84 -0.70
N LEU A 28 2.39 5.66 -2.02
CA LEU A 28 2.63 6.73 -2.98
C LEU A 28 1.62 7.88 -2.82
N ARG A 29 0.35 7.56 -2.57
CA ARG A 29 -0.71 8.57 -2.34
C ARG A 29 -0.51 9.33 -1.03
N CYS A 30 -0.11 8.64 0.05
CA CYS A 30 0.22 9.29 1.32
C CYS A 30 1.38 10.28 1.21
N LEU A 31 2.28 10.05 0.26
CA LEU A 31 3.45 10.90 0.00
C LEU A 31 3.19 12.02 -1.01
N ASP A 32 1.96 12.19 -1.51
CA ASP A 32 1.65 13.25 -2.47
C ASP A 32 1.97 14.64 -1.87
N GLU A 33 2.58 15.50 -2.67
CA GLU A 33 2.92 16.87 -2.26
C GLU A 33 1.66 17.69 -1.99
N ASP A 34 0.59 17.45 -2.75
CA ASP A 34 -0.71 18.07 -2.55
C ASP A 34 -1.49 17.33 -1.45
N SER A 35 -1.64 17.98 -0.29
CA SER A 35 -2.32 17.40 0.86
C SER A 35 -3.79 17.02 0.59
N LYS A 36 -4.42 17.60 -0.44
CA LYS A 36 -5.79 17.28 -0.83
C LYS A 36 -5.91 15.99 -1.64
N ARG A 37 -4.79 15.41 -2.06
CA ARG A 37 -4.72 14.13 -2.80
C ARG A 37 -4.29 12.96 -1.93
N ARG A 38 -3.86 13.26 -0.70
CA ARG A 38 -3.51 12.24 0.27
C ARG A 38 -4.80 11.56 0.73
N PRO A 39 -4.79 10.22 0.85
CA PRO A 39 -5.95 9.52 1.32
C PRO A 39 -6.27 9.93 2.75
N THR A 40 -7.55 10.04 3.04
CA THR A 40 -8.05 10.11 4.40
C THR A 40 -7.77 8.81 5.16
N ALA A 41 -7.78 8.86 6.49
CA ALA A 41 -7.65 7.65 7.31
C ALA A 41 -8.74 6.61 6.98
N ILE A 42 -9.94 7.05 6.63
CA ILE A 42 -11.07 6.20 6.23
C ILE A 42 -10.76 5.46 4.93
N GLU A 43 -10.18 6.13 3.94
CA GLU A 43 -9.78 5.49 2.68
C GLU A 43 -8.66 4.47 2.88
N ILE A 44 -7.68 4.78 3.74
CA ILE A 44 -6.61 3.83 4.09
C ILE A 44 -7.21 2.58 4.76
N GLU A 45 -8.06 2.77 5.78
CA GLU A 45 -8.74 1.69 6.49
C GLU A 45 -9.55 0.81 5.53
N LYS A 46 -10.40 1.42 4.70
CA LYS A 46 -11.22 0.69 3.72
C LYS A 46 -10.39 -0.06 2.68
N THR A 47 -9.23 0.48 2.30
CA THR A 47 -8.30 -0.21 1.39
C THR A 47 -7.74 -1.45 2.07
N LEU A 48 -7.29 -1.33 3.33
CA LEU A 48 -6.71 -2.44 4.10
C LEU A 48 -7.74 -3.52 4.45
N GLU A 49 -8.96 -3.14 4.88
CA GLU A 49 -10.07 -4.06 5.11
C GLU A 49 -10.36 -4.91 3.86
N PHE A 50 -10.33 -4.30 2.68
CA PHE A 50 -10.58 -5.03 1.44
C PHE A 50 -9.48 -6.06 1.12
N TYR A 51 -8.22 -5.74 1.39
CA TYR A 51 -7.14 -6.73 1.30
C TYR A 51 -7.32 -7.85 2.32
N GLU A 52 -7.76 -7.54 3.55
CA GLU A 52 -8.04 -8.53 4.59
C GLU A 52 -9.15 -9.49 4.16
N GLU A 53 -10.25 -8.97 3.63
CA GLU A 53 -11.38 -9.76 3.12
C GLU A 53 -10.92 -10.69 1.99
N ALA A 54 -10.28 -10.14 0.94
CA ALA A 54 -9.80 -10.92 -0.19
C ALA A 54 -8.74 -11.96 0.20
N PHE A 55 -7.86 -11.61 1.15
CA PHE A 55 -6.87 -12.51 1.69
C PHE A 55 -7.53 -13.64 2.46
N SER A 56 -8.50 -13.32 3.32
CA SER A 56 -9.24 -14.29 4.10
C SER A 56 -9.99 -15.28 3.21
N GLU A 57 -10.66 -14.80 2.16
CA GLU A 57 -11.32 -15.68 1.17
C GLU A 57 -10.33 -16.62 0.48
N THR A 58 -9.13 -16.13 0.13
CA THR A 58 -8.12 -16.89 -0.60
C THR A 58 -7.36 -17.87 0.29
N MET A 59 -7.11 -17.50 1.55
CA MET A 59 -6.19 -18.19 2.46
C MET A 59 -6.89 -18.89 3.62
N ASN A 60 -8.22 -18.98 3.64
CA ASN A 60 -8.99 -19.78 4.60
C ASN A 60 -8.84 -21.28 4.33
N SER A 61 -7.63 -21.78 4.54
CA SER A 61 -7.30 -23.19 4.44
C SER A 61 -6.47 -23.61 5.64
N ASN A 62 -6.68 -24.86 6.08
CA ASN A 62 -5.88 -25.47 7.15
C ASN A 62 -4.38 -25.53 6.83
N SER A 63 -3.95 -25.23 5.60
CA SER A 63 -2.55 -25.17 5.21
C SER A 63 -1.89 -23.85 5.62
N TYR A 64 -2.57 -22.70 5.46
CA TYR A 64 -2.02 -21.39 5.79
C TYR A 64 -1.72 -21.25 7.29
N THR A 65 -2.60 -21.77 8.15
CA THR A 65 -2.40 -21.73 9.62
C THR A 65 -1.19 -22.55 10.08
N ARG A 66 -0.78 -23.55 9.30
CA ARG A 66 0.38 -24.43 9.57
C ARG A 66 1.69 -23.94 8.96
N MET A 67 1.65 -22.89 8.15
CA MET A 67 2.86 -22.29 7.56
C MET A 67 3.69 -21.55 8.62
N ASN A 68 5.01 -21.61 8.48
CA ASN A 68 5.92 -20.73 9.22
C ASN A 68 5.90 -19.30 8.66
N THR A 69 6.53 -18.35 9.36
CA THR A 69 6.56 -16.93 8.96
C THR A 69 7.05 -16.73 7.53
N GLN A 70 8.17 -17.35 7.14
CA GLN A 70 8.73 -17.18 5.79
C GLN A 70 7.84 -17.75 4.68
N GLN A 71 7.05 -18.78 4.98
CA GLN A 71 6.06 -19.32 4.06
C GLN A 71 4.84 -18.40 3.94
N LYS A 72 4.37 -17.85 5.07
CA LYS A 72 3.27 -16.87 5.08
C LYS A 72 3.64 -15.60 4.33
N ASP A 73 4.85 -15.09 4.54
CA ASP A 73 5.35 -13.91 3.84
C ASP A 73 5.35 -14.12 2.32
N ARG A 74 5.84 -15.28 1.86
CA ARG A 74 5.82 -15.64 0.44
C ARG A 74 4.40 -15.77 -0.12
N ALA A 75 3.53 -16.49 0.59
CA ALA A 75 2.14 -16.65 0.19
C ALA A 75 1.40 -15.31 0.12
N PHE A 76 1.69 -14.39 1.04
CA PHE A 76 1.14 -13.04 1.03
C PHE A 76 1.66 -12.22 -0.15
N ILE A 77 2.97 -12.25 -0.44
CA ILE A 77 3.55 -11.54 -1.58
C ILE A 77 2.94 -12.05 -2.89
N GLU A 78 2.82 -13.37 -3.06
CA GLU A 78 2.18 -13.97 -4.24
C GLU A 78 0.70 -13.59 -4.34
N PHE A 79 -0.04 -13.63 -3.24
CA PHE A 79 -1.43 -13.14 -3.19
C PHE A 79 -1.51 -11.68 -3.62
N TYR A 80 -0.68 -10.82 -3.06
CA TYR A 80 -0.69 -9.39 -3.33
C TYR A 80 -0.38 -9.11 -4.80
N GLU A 81 0.68 -9.70 -5.35
CA GLU A 81 1.07 -9.53 -6.75
C GLU A 81 -0.04 -9.98 -7.72
N ASN A 82 -0.71 -11.09 -7.41
CA ASN A 82 -1.80 -11.61 -8.24
C ASN A 82 -3.08 -10.78 -8.17
N ASN A 83 -3.29 -10.02 -7.09
CA ASN A 83 -4.53 -9.29 -6.86
C ASN A 83 -4.40 -7.77 -7.00
N LYS A 84 -3.19 -7.19 -6.91
CA LYS A 84 -3.00 -5.73 -6.88
C LYS A 84 -3.71 -4.97 -8.00
N VAL A 85 -3.71 -5.49 -9.24
CA VAL A 85 -4.37 -4.84 -10.37
C VAL A 85 -5.90 -4.81 -10.21
N LYS A 86 -6.49 -5.90 -9.71
CA LYS A 86 -7.93 -5.97 -9.42
C LYS A 86 -8.29 -5.03 -8.27
N MET A 87 -7.43 -4.98 -7.25
CA MET A 87 -7.60 -4.10 -6.09
C MET A 87 -7.55 -2.62 -6.49
N GLN A 88 -6.59 -2.24 -7.33
CA GLN A 88 -6.48 -0.90 -7.91
C GLN A 88 -7.73 -0.49 -8.67
N HIS A 89 -8.31 -1.41 -9.44
CA HIS A 89 -9.57 -1.13 -10.14
C HIS A 89 -10.72 -0.88 -9.17
N PHE A 90 -10.88 -1.75 -8.16
CA PHE A 90 -11.92 -1.61 -7.14
C PHE A 90 -11.81 -0.30 -6.36
N VAL A 91 -10.60 0.07 -5.91
CA VAL A 91 -10.36 1.32 -5.18
C VAL A 91 -10.72 2.53 -6.05
N LYS A 92 -10.35 2.51 -7.35
CA LYS A 92 -10.73 3.58 -8.30
C LYS A 92 -12.25 3.70 -8.48
N GLU A 93 -12.96 2.57 -8.52
CA GLU A 93 -14.43 2.57 -8.66
C GLU A 93 -15.14 3.06 -7.40
N LYS A 94 -14.70 2.63 -6.21
CA LYS A 94 -15.33 3.03 -4.94
C LYS A 94 -14.97 4.45 -4.49
N PHE A 95 -13.80 4.94 -4.86
CA PHE A 95 -13.30 6.26 -4.45
C PHE A 95 -12.96 7.13 -5.68
N PRO A 96 -13.97 7.50 -6.50
CA PRO A 96 -13.77 8.07 -7.83
C PRO A 96 -13.21 9.51 -7.86
N GLN A 97 -13.18 10.24 -6.74
CA GLN A 97 -12.90 11.68 -6.75
C GLN A 97 -11.41 12.06 -6.75
N GLU A 98 -10.48 11.13 -6.45
CA GLU A 98 -9.07 11.53 -6.20
C GLU A 98 -8.00 10.66 -6.88
N PHE A 99 -8.39 9.59 -7.60
CA PHE A 99 -7.44 8.65 -8.22
C PHE A 99 -7.00 9.04 -9.65
N ILE A 100 -7.51 10.14 -10.20
CA ILE A 100 -7.31 10.52 -11.60
C ILE A 100 -6.40 11.75 -11.70
N ARG A 101 -5.11 11.51 -11.61
CA ARG A 101 -4.33 11.54 -12.86
C ARG A 101 -3.56 10.24 -12.90
N GLU A 102 -3.67 9.56 -14.04
CA GLU A 102 -2.75 8.51 -14.46
C GLU A 102 -1.37 8.79 -13.86
N ILE A 103 -0.78 7.80 -13.20
CA ILE A 103 0.65 7.83 -12.93
C ILE A 103 1.30 7.99 -14.32
N ARG A 104 1.51 9.23 -14.74
CA ARG A 104 2.44 9.57 -15.81
C ARG A 104 3.77 9.22 -15.18
N ILE A 105 4.16 7.97 -15.34
CA ILE A 105 5.56 7.61 -15.34
C ILE A 105 6.12 8.35 -16.55
N GLU A 106 6.48 9.62 -16.35
CA GLU A 106 7.37 10.29 -17.28
C GLU A 106 8.68 9.51 -17.18
N PHE A 107 8.91 8.65 -18.17
CA PHE A 107 10.22 8.12 -18.46
C PHE A 107 11.11 9.31 -18.79
N SER A 108 11.74 9.91 -17.78
CA SER A 108 12.96 10.68 -18.01
C SER A 108 14.05 9.68 -18.38
N ASN A 109 14.16 9.43 -19.68
CA ASN A 109 15.41 8.94 -20.26
C ASN A 109 16.43 10.07 -20.12
N ASN A 110 17.30 9.97 -19.13
CA ASN A 110 18.54 10.75 -19.04
C ASN A 110 19.69 9.79 -18.74
#